data_AF-A0A7H5EZQ6-F1
#
_entry.id   AF-A0A7H5EZQ6-F1
#
_cell.length_a   1.000
_cell.length_b   1.000
_cell.length_c   1.000
_cell.angle_alpha   90.00
_cell.angle_beta   90.00
_cell.angle_gamma   90.00
#
_symmetry.space_group_name_H-M   'P 1'
#
loop_
_entity.id
_entity.type
_entity.pdbx_description
1 polymer ?
#
loop_
_entity_poly.entity_id
_entity_poly.type
_entity_poly.pdbx_seq_one_letter_code
_entity_poly.pdbx_strand_id
1 'polypeptide(L)'
;MQLRIFGLCVGMLLLSACEGRTEERRSSRGEHFVPDPNYLYFKNTRARDYRTEELADKTILWKLDDLFASDAVLQPVIQDVWLEDRAYLTCHLRGEPSQAFRLEAERREDADWEFVPVSDPMTLAQIHAFREMLGAQHALRVITPSDTLRVFSAPPERAAAREVIDDYLRLLE
;
A
#
# COMPACT_ATOMS: atom_id res chain seq x y z
N MET A 1 -52.08 13.46 9.99
CA MET A 1 -51.14 12.46 9.42
C MET A 1 -50.09 13.21 8.59
N GLN A 2 -49.12 13.88 9.22
CA GLN A 2 -48.19 14.79 8.49
C GLN A 2 -46.79 14.94 9.13
N LEU A 3 -46.44 14.18 10.17
CA LEU A 3 -45.20 14.38 10.93
C LEU A 3 -44.04 13.43 10.59
N ARG A 4 -44.18 12.55 9.58
CA ARG A 4 -43.19 11.47 9.33
C ARG A 4 -42.23 11.73 8.16
N ILE A 5 -42.42 12.78 7.37
CA ILE A 5 -41.62 13.02 6.15
C ILE A 5 -40.38 13.90 6.43
N PHE A 6 -40.45 14.82 7.41
CA PHE A 6 -39.36 15.75 7.71
C PHE A 6 -38.11 15.11 8.36
N GLY A 7 -38.25 13.95 9.02
CA GLY A 7 -37.13 13.27 9.65
C GLY A 7 -36.18 12.59 8.66
N LEU A 8 -36.66 12.18 7.48
CA LEU A 8 -35.85 11.43 6.52
C LEU A 8 -34.87 12.31 5.74
N CYS A 9 -35.26 13.56 5.43
CA CYS A 9 -34.41 14.48 4.67
C CYS A 9 -33.22 15.03 5.47
N VAL A 10 -33.36 15.19 6.79
CA VAL A 10 -32.26 15.70 7.64
C VAL A 10 -31.18 14.62 7.86
N GLY A 11 -31.55 13.34 7.89
CA GLY A 11 -30.60 12.22 7.99
C GLY A 11 -29.71 12.06 6.75
N MET A 12 -30.24 12.31 5.54
CA MET A 12 -29.46 12.23 4.29
C MET A 12 -28.49 13.41 4.11
N LEU A 13 -28.80 14.61 4.62
CA LEU A 13 -27.93 15.79 4.52
C LEU A 13 -26.69 15.72 5.44
N LEU A 14 -26.75 14.94 6.52
CA LEU A 14 -25.62 14.77 7.44
C LEU A 14 -24.57 13.77 6.91
N LEU A 15 -24.96 12.83 6.04
CA LEU A 15 -24.04 11.86 5.45
C LEU A 15 -23.19 12.49 4.33
N SER A 16 -23.77 13.35 3.49
CA SER A 16 -23.05 14.04 2.42
C SER A 16 -22.07 15.12 2.89
N ALA A 17 -22.28 15.68 4.10
CA ALA A 17 -21.36 16.66 4.69
C ALA A 17 -20.06 16.05 5.23
N CYS A 18 -20.05 14.73 5.51
CA CYS A 18 -18.85 14.04 5.98
C CYS A 18 -17.92 13.65 4.83
N GLU A 19 -18.48 13.20 3.69
CA GLU A 19 -17.69 12.81 2.51
C GLU A 19 -16.99 14.00 1.84
N GLY A 20 -17.70 15.12 1.64
CA GLY A 20 -17.14 16.29 0.96
C GLY A 20 -15.93 16.91 1.67
N ARG A 21 -15.86 16.81 3.02
CA ARG A 21 -14.70 17.28 3.79
C ARG A 21 -13.48 16.38 3.63
N THR A 22 -13.66 15.08 3.39
CA THR A 22 -12.54 14.14 3.24
C THR A 22 -11.91 14.29 1.85
N GLU A 23 -12.71 14.42 0.80
CA GLU A 23 -12.21 14.70 -0.56
C GLU A 23 -11.51 16.07 -0.64
N GLU A 24 -12.07 17.11 -0.01
CA GLU A 24 -11.46 18.45 0.05
C GLU A 24 -10.16 18.47 0.88
N ARG A 25 -10.06 17.64 1.92
CA ARG A 25 -8.82 17.44 2.68
C ARG A 25 -7.79 16.65 1.89
N ARG A 26 -8.18 15.61 1.15
CA ARG A 26 -7.27 14.83 0.30
C ARG A 26 -6.73 15.71 -0.84
N SER A 27 -7.59 16.50 -1.50
CA SER A 27 -7.15 17.39 -2.58
C SER A 27 -6.21 18.50 -2.10
N SER A 28 -6.33 18.94 -0.85
CA SER A 28 -5.44 19.95 -0.25
C SER A 28 -4.17 19.38 0.38
N ARG A 29 -4.19 18.14 0.87
CA ARG A 29 -3.07 17.50 1.60
C ARG A 29 -2.26 16.52 0.78
N GLY A 30 -2.77 16.09 -0.37
CA GLY A 30 -2.07 15.24 -1.34
C GLY A 30 -2.52 13.78 -1.31
N GLU A 31 -2.00 13.04 -2.28
CA GLU A 31 -2.38 11.66 -2.61
C GLU A 31 -2.12 10.64 -1.48
N HIS A 32 -1.16 10.95 -0.60
CA HIS A 32 -0.70 10.10 0.50
C HIS A 32 -1.32 10.45 1.85
N PHE A 33 -2.33 11.32 1.88
CA PHE A 33 -2.99 11.72 3.11
C PHE A 33 -3.77 10.56 3.73
N VAL A 34 -3.57 10.34 5.04
CA VAL A 34 -4.24 9.32 5.83
C VAL A 34 -5.28 9.98 6.74
N PRO A 35 -6.58 9.73 6.55
CA PRO A 35 -7.61 10.20 7.47
C PRO A 35 -7.53 9.53 8.85
N ASP A 36 -7.75 10.29 9.94
CA ASP A 36 -7.75 9.75 11.32
C ASP A 36 -8.62 8.48 11.50
N PRO A 37 -9.85 8.39 10.95
CA PRO A 37 -10.66 7.19 11.10
C PRO A 37 -10.00 5.94 10.52
N ASN A 38 -9.35 6.07 9.36
CA ASN A 38 -8.66 4.98 8.67
C ASN A 38 -7.41 4.56 9.45
N TYR A 39 -6.68 5.54 9.97
CA TYR A 39 -5.53 5.28 10.83
C TYR A 39 -5.89 4.51 12.10
N LEU A 40 -6.98 4.93 12.78
CA LEU A 40 -7.50 4.24 13.96
C LEU A 40 -7.98 2.82 13.63
N TYR A 41 -8.65 2.64 12.49
CA TYR A 41 -9.06 1.31 12.02
C TYR A 41 -7.84 0.41 11.83
N PHE A 42 -6.83 0.87 11.08
CA PHE A 42 -5.61 0.09 10.82
C PHE A 42 -4.92 -0.32 12.13
N LYS A 43 -4.72 0.62 13.06
CA LYS A 43 -4.09 0.33 14.36
C LYS A 43 -4.85 -0.70 15.19
N ASN A 44 -6.18 -0.68 15.15
CA ASN A 44 -7.00 -1.57 15.96
C ASN A 44 -7.22 -2.96 15.33
N THR A 45 -7.11 -3.09 14.01
CA THR A 45 -7.51 -4.31 13.30
C THR A 45 -6.40 -5.00 12.54
N ARG A 46 -5.48 -4.21 11.95
CA ARG A 46 -4.45 -4.72 11.02
C ARG A 46 -3.06 -4.68 11.61
N ALA A 47 -2.72 -3.63 12.36
CA ALA A 47 -1.37 -3.40 12.87
C ALA A 47 -0.79 -4.55 13.72
N ARG A 48 -1.63 -5.41 14.29
CA ARG A 48 -1.20 -6.61 15.04
C ARG A 48 -0.54 -7.69 14.17
N ASP A 49 -0.81 -7.68 12.87
CA ASP A 49 -0.27 -8.63 11.89
C ASP A 49 1.09 -8.14 11.33
N TYR A 50 1.56 -6.98 11.81
CA TYR A 50 2.78 -6.31 11.37
C TYR A 50 3.79 -6.17 12.50
N ARG A 51 5.07 -6.39 12.19
CA ARG A 51 6.17 -5.88 13.00
C ARG A 51 6.46 -4.42 12.67
N THR A 52 6.79 -3.65 13.70
CA THR A 52 7.13 -2.23 13.59
C THR A 52 8.62 -2.01 13.72
N GLU A 53 9.16 -1.13 12.89
CA GLU A 53 10.50 -0.57 13.04
C GLU A 53 10.39 0.96 13.04
N GLU A 54 10.85 1.61 14.11
CA GLU A 54 10.86 3.06 14.21
C GLU A 54 12.19 3.61 13.69
N LEU A 55 12.10 4.56 12.76
CA LEU A 55 13.24 5.29 12.21
C LEU A 55 13.51 6.57 13.03
N ALA A 56 14.68 7.18 12.83
CA ALA A 56 15.16 8.30 13.65
C ALA A 56 14.28 9.57 13.60
N ASP A 57 13.43 9.70 12.58
CA ASP A 57 12.51 10.80 12.32
C ASP A 57 11.07 10.54 12.83
N LYS A 58 10.89 9.52 13.68
CA LYS A 58 9.57 9.03 14.15
C LYS A 58 8.69 8.47 13.04
N THR A 59 9.28 8.14 11.90
CA THR A 59 8.64 7.33 10.87
C THR A 59 8.54 5.89 11.35
N ILE A 60 7.39 5.26 11.17
CA ILE A 60 7.17 3.85 11.52
C ILE A 60 7.09 3.04 10.24
N LEU A 61 7.91 2.00 10.13
CA LEU A 61 7.80 1.00 9.08
C LEU A 61 6.95 -0.17 9.57
N TRP A 62 5.80 -0.38 8.94
CA TRP A 62 4.95 -1.55 9.16
C TRP A 62 5.32 -2.63 8.16
N LYS A 63 5.87 -3.73 8.67
CA LYS A 63 6.38 -4.88 7.91
C LYS A 63 5.48 -6.10 8.20
N LEU A 64 4.77 -6.62 7.21
CA LEU A 64 3.82 -7.73 7.43
C LEU A 64 4.57 -9.01 7.82
N ASP A 65 4.19 -9.63 8.94
CA ASP A 65 4.97 -10.73 9.53
C ASP A 65 5.12 -11.92 8.59
N ASP A 66 4.03 -12.36 7.96
CA ASP A 66 4.04 -13.51 7.04
C ASP A 66 4.98 -13.30 5.85
N LEU A 67 4.99 -12.09 5.28
CA LEU A 67 5.86 -11.76 4.16
C LEU A 67 7.33 -11.72 4.59
N PHE A 68 7.62 -11.17 5.77
CA PHE A 68 8.97 -11.03 6.27
C PHE A 68 9.55 -12.31 6.90
N ALA A 69 8.69 -13.25 7.27
CA ALA A 69 9.06 -14.62 7.65
C ALA A 69 9.32 -15.52 6.42
N SER A 70 8.85 -15.12 5.24
CA SER A 70 9.06 -15.86 3.98
C SER A 70 10.44 -15.62 3.35
N ASP A 71 10.69 -16.31 2.23
CA ASP A 71 11.89 -16.12 1.40
C ASP A 71 11.73 -15.03 0.32
N ALA A 72 10.66 -14.23 0.38
CA ALA A 72 10.44 -13.12 -0.53
C ALA A 72 11.62 -12.14 -0.53
N VAL A 73 12.22 -11.96 -1.71
CA VAL A 73 13.35 -11.06 -1.92
C VAL A 73 12.92 -9.59 -1.91
N LEU A 74 11.76 -9.27 -2.48
CA LEU A 74 11.18 -7.93 -2.47
C LEU A 74 10.01 -7.89 -1.49
N GLN A 75 9.96 -6.85 -0.66
CA GLN A 75 9.03 -6.76 0.45
C GLN A 75 8.38 -5.37 0.45
N PRO A 76 7.11 -5.22 0.01
CA PRO A 76 6.35 -4.00 0.25
C PRO A 76 6.27 -3.69 1.74
N VAL A 77 6.42 -2.42 2.08
CA VAL A 77 6.39 -1.88 3.45
C VAL A 77 5.52 -0.64 3.46
N ILE A 78 4.71 -0.48 4.52
CA ILE A 78 3.98 0.76 4.75
C ILE A 78 4.86 1.66 5.63
N GLN A 79 5.24 2.81 5.10
CA GLN A 79 5.96 3.84 5.82
C GLN A 79 4.97 4.89 6.33
N ASP A 80 4.78 4.95 7.63
CA ASP A 80 3.87 5.87 8.32
C ASP A 80 4.63 7.07 8.86
N VAL A 81 4.32 8.25 8.32
CA VAL A 81 4.82 9.56 8.77
C VAL A 81 3.69 10.26 9.50
N TRP A 82 3.37 9.75 10.68
CA TRP A 82 2.18 10.13 11.44
C TRP A 82 2.11 11.63 11.76
N LEU A 83 3.25 12.31 11.93
CA LEU A 83 3.31 13.75 12.19
C LEU A 83 2.83 14.60 11.00
N GLU A 84 2.85 14.03 9.80
CA GLU A 84 2.44 14.70 8.57
C GLU A 84 1.05 14.23 8.10
N ASP A 85 0.40 13.34 8.85
CA ASP A 85 -0.81 12.61 8.45
C ASP A 85 -0.64 11.91 7.09
N ARG A 86 0.52 11.28 6.87
CA ARG A 86 0.88 10.65 5.59
C ARG A 86 1.38 9.23 5.74
N ALA A 87 1.07 8.41 4.75
CA ALA A 87 1.68 7.11 4.59
C ALA A 87 2.14 6.89 3.15
N TYR A 88 3.23 6.14 3.00
CA TYR A 88 3.78 5.78 1.70
C TYR A 88 3.92 4.26 1.61
N LEU A 89 3.75 3.73 0.39
CA LEU A 89 4.12 2.35 0.10
C LEU A 89 5.51 2.35 -0.54
N THR A 90 6.44 1.65 0.10
CA THR A 90 7.80 1.47 -0.39
C THR A 90 8.08 -0.02 -0.59
N CYS A 91 9.17 -0.35 -1.29
CA CYS A 91 9.58 -1.72 -1.54
C CYS A 91 11.02 -1.91 -1.08
N HIS A 92 11.24 -2.84 -0.17
CA HIS A 92 12.57 -3.12 0.39
C HIS A 92 13.10 -4.44 -0.13
N LEU A 93 14.39 -4.49 -0.44
CA LEU A 93 15.08 -5.75 -0.68
C LEU A 93 15.45 -6.41 0.64
N ARG A 94 15.25 -7.73 0.72
CA ARG A 94 15.60 -8.53 1.90
C ARG A 94 17.09 -8.39 2.19
N GLY A 95 17.42 -7.91 3.39
CA GLY A 95 18.80 -7.69 3.83
C GLY A 95 19.42 -6.37 3.39
N GLU A 96 18.86 -5.69 2.38
CA GLU A 96 19.37 -4.42 1.84
C GLU A 96 18.24 -3.43 1.54
N PRO A 97 17.56 -2.89 2.57
CA PRO A 97 16.32 -2.12 2.41
C PRO A 97 16.47 -0.83 1.59
N SER A 98 17.69 -0.29 1.45
CA SER A 98 18.00 0.96 0.76
C SER A 98 18.69 0.79 -0.59
N GLN A 99 18.79 -0.45 -1.09
CA GLN A 99 19.47 -0.74 -2.34
C GLN A 99 18.59 -0.37 -3.54
N ALA A 100 19.16 0.36 -4.50
CA ALA A 100 18.48 0.66 -5.75
C ALA A 100 18.23 -0.62 -6.56
N PHE A 101 17.02 -0.78 -7.07
CA PHE A 101 16.63 -1.91 -7.90
C PHE A 101 15.70 -1.49 -9.04
N ARG A 102 15.60 -2.35 -10.05
CA ARG A 102 14.60 -2.26 -11.12
C ARG A 102 13.69 -3.49 -11.04
N LEU A 103 12.38 -3.30 -10.99
CA LEU A 103 11.42 -4.39 -11.07
C LEU A 103 11.03 -4.64 -12.53
N GLU A 104 10.94 -5.90 -12.93
CA GLU A 104 10.47 -6.34 -14.24
C GLU A 104 9.45 -7.47 -14.12
N ALA A 105 8.53 -7.52 -15.08
CA ALA A 105 7.53 -8.56 -15.22
C ALA A 105 7.68 -9.28 -16.57
N GLU A 106 7.49 -10.59 -16.57
CA GLU A 106 7.50 -11.39 -17.79
C GLU A 106 6.22 -11.19 -18.60
N ARG A 107 6.37 -10.79 -19.87
CA ARG A 107 5.29 -10.75 -20.85
C ARG A 107 4.93 -12.16 -21.28
N ARG A 108 3.63 -12.45 -21.25
CA ARG A 108 3.09 -13.79 -21.51
C ARG A 108 3.28 -14.27 -22.95
N GLU A 109 3.41 -13.33 -23.89
CA GLU A 109 3.34 -13.61 -25.33
C GLU A 109 4.69 -14.03 -25.93
N ASP A 110 5.79 -13.47 -25.42
CA ASP A 110 7.13 -13.59 -26.01
C ASP A 110 8.22 -13.95 -24.99
N ALA A 111 7.88 -14.11 -23.71
CA ALA A 111 8.83 -14.28 -22.60
C ALA A 111 9.86 -13.14 -22.48
N ASP A 112 9.55 -11.99 -23.06
CA ASP A 112 10.31 -10.76 -22.85
C ASP A 112 9.97 -10.16 -21.48
N TRP A 113 10.88 -9.35 -20.97
CA TRP A 113 10.73 -8.70 -19.67
C TRP A 113 10.42 -7.23 -19.86
N GLU A 114 9.34 -6.78 -19.24
CA GLU A 114 8.91 -5.39 -19.27
C GLU A 114 9.22 -4.70 -17.94
N PHE A 115 9.68 -3.45 -18.03
CA PHE A 115 9.91 -2.63 -16.86
C PHE A 115 8.61 -2.35 -16.12
N VAL A 116 8.62 -2.57 -14.81
CA VAL A 116 7.54 -2.20 -13.93
C VAL A 116 7.88 -0.88 -13.24
N PRO A 117 7.10 0.19 -13.46
CA PRO A 117 7.37 1.49 -12.86
C PRO A 117 7.06 1.46 -11.36
N VAL A 118 8.06 1.11 -10.55
CA VAL A 118 8.05 1.24 -9.10
C VAL A 118 9.03 2.34 -8.70
N SER A 119 8.53 3.40 -8.06
CA SER A 119 9.36 4.44 -7.46
C SER A 119 9.33 4.36 -5.93
N ASP A 120 10.21 5.15 -5.29
CA ASP A 120 10.22 5.32 -3.85
C ASP A 120 10.08 6.82 -3.50
N PRO A 121 8.93 7.26 -2.95
CA PRO A 121 7.69 6.48 -2.73
C PRO A 121 6.93 6.19 -4.05
N MET A 122 6.04 5.19 -4.04
CA MET A 122 5.16 4.89 -5.19
C MET A 122 3.95 5.83 -5.23
N THR A 123 3.49 6.22 -6.43
CA THR A 123 2.19 6.90 -6.65
C THR A 123 1.03 5.89 -6.58
N LEU A 124 -0.22 6.31 -6.34
CA LEU A 124 -1.37 5.39 -6.33
C LEU A 124 -1.53 4.65 -7.65
N ALA A 125 -1.28 5.32 -8.78
CA ALA A 125 -1.32 4.68 -10.08
C ALA A 125 -0.34 3.51 -10.18
N GLN A 126 0.89 3.69 -9.68
CA GLN A 126 1.89 2.62 -9.61
C GLN A 126 1.49 1.53 -8.61
N ILE A 127 0.89 1.90 -7.48
CA ILE A 127 0.44 0.95 -6.46
C ILE A 127 -0.68 0.05 -6.98
N HIS A 128 -1.69 0.61 -7.64
CA HIS A 128 -2.74 -0.18 -8.30
C HIS A 128 -2.16 -1.07 -9.39
N ALA A 129 -1.27 -0.54 -10.24
CA ALA A 129 -0.60 -1.37 -11.24
C ALA A 129 0.15 -2.54 -10.60
N PHE A 130 0.93 -2.27 -9.55
CA PHE A 130 1.70 -3.28 -8.82
C PHE A 130 0.82 -4.37 -8.22
N ARG A 131 -0.30 -3.98 -7.60
CA ARG A 131 -1.31 -4.89 -7.09
C ARG A 131 -1.88 -5.82 -8.17
N GLU A 132 -2.24 -5.28 -9.33
CA GLU A 132 -2.79 -6.06 -10.44
C GLU A 132 -1.74 -7.05 -10.99
N MET A 133 -0.48 -6.64 -11.11
CA MET A 133 0.60 -7.54 -11.55
C MET A 133 0.84 -8.70 -10.59
N LEU A 134 0.75 -8.47 -9.27
CA LEU A 134 0.82 -9.55 -8.29
C LEU A 134 -0.33 -10.55 -8.47
N GLY A 135 -1.52 -10.08 -8.89
CA GLY A 135 -2.69 -10.90 -9.18
C GLY A 135 -2.63 -11.66 -10.51
N ALA A 136 -1.97 -11.10 -11.52
CA ALA A 136 -1.88 -11.67 -12.87
C ALA A 136 -0.96 -12.91 -12.99
N GLN A 137 -0.24 -13.26 -11.91
CA GLN A 137 0.67 -14.42 -11.83
C GLN A 137 1.82 -14.42 -12.86
N HIS A 138 2.14 -13.26 -13.46
CA HIS A 138 3.35 -13.11 -14.27
C HIS A 138 4.60 -13.32 -13.42
N ALA A 139 5.65 -13.96 -13.95
CA ALA A 139 6.91 -14.02 -13.24
C ALA A 139 7.46 -12.59 -13.04
N LEU A 140 7.96 -12.33 -11.84
CA LEU A 140 8.53 -11.04 -11.48
C LEU A 140 10.00 -11.23 -11.13
N ARG A 141 10.84 -10.26 -11.47
CA ARG A 141 12.25 -10.23 -11.07
C ARG A 141 12.70 -8.83 -10.70
N VAL A 142 13.62 -8.74 -9.76
CA VAL A 142 14.35 -7.52 -9.45
C VAL A 142 15.76 -7.62 -10.02
N ILE A 143 16.21 -6.53 -10.62
CA ILE A 143 17.58 -6.35 -11.10
C ILE A 143 18.24 -5.34 -10.18
N THR A 144 19.33 -5.76 -9.55
CA THR A 144 20.20 -4.92 -8.72
C THR A 144 21.53 -4.70 -9.44
N PRO A 145 22.43 -3.84 -8.93
CA PRO A 145 23.77 -3.71 -9.50
C PRO A 145 24.58 -5.01 -9.46
N SER A 146 24.27 -5.93 -8.56
CA SER A 146 25.03 -7.15 -8.30
C SER A 146 24.37 -8.41 -8.84
N ASP A 147 23.05 -8.44 -9.01
CA ASP A 147 22.32 -9.68 -9.31
C ASP A 147 20.97 -9.45 -10.01
N THR A 148 20.35 -10.53 -10.45
CA THR A 148 18.97 -10.60 -10.93
C THR A 148 18.24 -11.72 -10.21
N LEU A 149 17.26 -11.34 -9.38
CA LEU A 149 16.57 -12.27 -8.47
C LEU A 149 15.10 -12.37 -8.84
N ARG A 150 14.55 -13.58 -8.88
CA ARG A 150 13.09 -13.77 -8.99
C ARG A 150 12.41 -13.35 -7.70
N VAL A 151 11.24 -12.71 -7.81
CA VAL A 151 10.50 -12.21 -6.65
C VAL A 151 9.06 -12.70 -6.67
N PHE A 152 8.49 -12.87 -5.48
CA PHE A 152 7.13 -13.40 -5.28
C PHE A 152 6.90 -14.71 -6.08
N SER A 153 7.83 -15.65 -5.93
CA SER A 153 7.81 -16.90 -6.68
C SER A 153 6.77 -17.87 -6.12
N ALA A 154 6.50 -17.80 -4.82
CA ALA A 154 5.50 -18.62 -4.17
C ALA A 154 4.13 -17.91 -4.10
N PRO A 155 2.99 -18.63 -4.27
CA PRO A 155 1.67 -18.03 -4.12
C PRO A 155 1.42 -17.32 -2.78
N PRO A 156 1.90 -17.82 -1.62
CA PRO A 156 1.76 -17.12 -0.35
C PRO A 156 2.47 -15.76 -0.32
N GLU A 157 3.64 -15.63 -0.94
CA GLU A 157 4.39 -14.37 -1.01
C GLU A 157 3.60 -13.31 -1.79
N ARG A 158 2.96 -13.70 -2.90
CA ARG A 158 2.09 -12.80 -3.67
C ARG A 158 0.86 -12.39 -2.89
N ALA A 159 0.25 -13.32 -2.17
CA ALA A 159 -0.91 -13.03 -1.34
C ALA A 159 -0.56 -12.04 -0.24
N ALA A 160 0.53 -12.28 0.48
CA ALA A 160 1.02 -11.40 1.55
C ALA A 160 1.43 -10.01 1.01
N ALA A 161 2.12 -9.95 -0.14
CA ALA A 161 2.46 -8.68 -0.78
C ALA A 161 1.21 -7.88 -1.19
N ARG A 162 0.19 -8.55 -1.74
CA ARG A 162 -1.10 -7.92 -2.06
C ARG A 162 -1.83 -7.45 -0.82
N GLU A 163 -1.76 -8.20 0.27
CA GLU A 163 -2.36 -7.83 1.55
C GLU A 163 -1.76 -6.53 2.08
N VAL A 164 -0.43 -6.37 2.02
CA VAL A 164 0.23 -5.09 2.37
C VAL A 164 -0.31 -3.94 1.53
N ILE A 165 -0.44 -4.13 0.21
CA ILE A 165 -0.95 -3.10 -0.69
C ILE A 165 -2.42 -2.78 -0.41
N ASP A 166 -3.25 -3.80 -0.19
CA ASP A 166 -4.67 -3.63 0.13
C ASP A 166 -4.85 -2.87 1.45
N ASP A 167 -4.04 -3.17 2.47
CA ASP A 167 -4.07 -2.45 3.74
C ASP A 167 -3.58 -1.01 3.62
N TYR A 168 -2.57 -0.76 2.80
CA TYR A 168 -2.14 0.59 2.47
C TYR A 168 -3.25 1.38 1.76
N LEU A 169 -3.92 0.79 0.77
CA LEU A 169 -5.02 1.47 0.08
C LEU A 169 -6.18 1.78 1.04
N ARG A 170 -6.50 0.88 1.98
CA ARG A 170 -7.49 1.13 3.05
C ARG A 170 -7.09 2.24 4.02
N LEU A 171 -5.80 2.46 4.23
CA LEU A 171 -5.33 3.59 5.04
C LEU A 171 -5.68 4.92 4.35
N LEU A 172 -5.59 4.96 3.02
CA LEU A 172 -5.83 6.16 2.25
C LEU A 172 -7.31 6.39 1.95
N GLU A 173 -8.03 5.34 1.55
CA GLU A 173 -9.37 5.39 0.92
C GLU A 173 -10.55 5.55 1.87
#